data_AF-A0A0H3AWJ0-F1
#
_entry.id   AF-A0A0H3AWJ0-F1
#
_cell.length_a   1.000
_cell.length_b   1.000
_cell.length_c   1.000
_cell.angle_alpha   90.00
_cell.angle_beta   90.00
_cell.angle_gamma   90.00
#
_symmetry.space_group_name_H-M   'P 1'
#
loop_
_entity.id
_entity.type
_entity.pdbx_description
1 polymer ?
#
loop_
_entity_poly.entity_id
_entity_poly.type
_entity_poly.pdbx_seq_one_letter_code
_entity_poly.pdbx_strand_id
1 'polypeptide(L)'
;MSIIKLVLLLIISNIIYANDKNISNLHITSDSLIIDRTKQKAAYLGNVIVYFDNVILRTKELYIFYKTIDEKQTIDHIVVPTKLTVERKINNELLLADSAKYFCDNKQLILLGNVILQRDDNVLKTNKLIYYVDIIKK
;
A
#
# COMPACT_ATOMS: atom_id res chain seq x y z
N MET A 1 68.36 4.79 -5.60
CA MET A 1 67.56 5.89 -6.19
C MET A 1 66.22 5.31 -6.59
N SER A 2 65.15 6.07 -6.32
CA SER A 2 63.83 5.59 -5.93
C SER A 2 63.06 4.64 -6.86
N ILE A 3 62.32 3.78 -6.16
CA ILE A 3 61.10 3.05 -6.52
C ILE A 3 60.07 3.97 -7.20
N ILE A 4 59.41 3.51 -8.26
CA ILE A 4 57.96 3.67 -8.48
C ILE A 4 57.50 2.48 -9.33
N LYS A 5 56.79 1.53 -8.70
CA LYS A 5 55.94 0.56 -9.40
C LYS A 5 54.58 1.25 -9.59
N LEU A 6 54.21 1.55 -10.84
CA LEU A 6 52.90 2.08 -11.18
C LEU A 6 51.88 0.92 -11.17
N VAL A 7 51.20 0.74 -10.04
CA VAL A 7 50.03 -0.15 -9.94
C VAL A 7 48.80 0.69 -10.27
N LEU A 8 48.28 0.52 -11.48
CA LEU A 8 47.02 1.13 -11.91
C LEU A 8 45.86 0.32 -11.31
N LEU A 9 45.39 0.73 -10.14
CA LEU A 9 44.21 0.13 -9.50
C LEU A 9 42.95 0.64 -10.22
N LEU A 10 42.42 -0.19 -11.13
CA LEU A 10 41.08 -0.01 -11.71
C LEU A 10 40.04 -0.14 -10.60
N ILE A 11 39.55 1.00 -10.11
CA ILE A 11 38.41 1.05 -9.21
C ILE A 11 37.18 0.78 -10.07
N ILE A 12 36.81 -0.49 -10.21
CA ILE A 12 35.53 -0.86 -10.79
C ILE A 12 34.49 -0.47 -9.75
N SER A 13 33.94 0.74 -9.87
CA SER A 13 32.74 1.12 -9.12
C SER A 13 31.59 0.27 -9.65
N ASN A 14 31.39 -0.89 -9.03
CA ASN A 14 30.11 -1.58 -9.12
C ASN A 14 29.08 -0.65 -8.50
N ILE A 15 28.39 0.13 -9.34
CA ILE A 15 27.17 0.81 -8.94
C ILE A 15 26.15 -0.31 -8.73
N ILE A 16 26.09 -0.81 -7.51
CA ILE A 16 25.04 -1.72 -7.07
C ILE A 16 23.78 -0.85 -7.00
N TYR A 17 22.99 -0.87 -8.07
CA TYR A 17 21.63 -0.37 -8.04
C TYR A 17 20.82 -1.32 -7.15
N ALA A 18 20.68 -0.95 -5.88
CA ALA A 18 19.61 -1.47 -5.06
C ALA A 18 18.30 -0.98 -5.70
N ASN A 19 17.59 -1.88 -6.38
CA ASN A 19 16.20 -1.66 -6.76
C ASN A 19 15.36 -1.78 -5.48
N ASP A 20 15.46 -0.76 -4.63
CA ASP A 20 14.58 -0.59 -3.49
C ASP A 20 13.18 -0.38 -4.06
N LYS A 21 12.33 -1.39 -3.93
CA LYS A 21 10.94 -1.34 -4.38
C LYS A 21 10.22 -0.44 -3.38
N ASN A 22 10.42 0.85 -3.60
CA ASN A 22 10.18 1.87 -2.61
C ASN A 22 8.69 1.89 -2.24
N ILE A 23 8.40 1.68 -0.95
CA ILE A 23 7.08 1.94 -0.36
C ILE A 23 6.83 3.47 -0.31
N SER A 24 7.72 4.31 -0.87
CA SER A 24 7.72 5.78 -0.90
C SER A 24 6.41 6.44 -1.31
N ASN A 25 5.49 5.73 -1.95
CA ASN A 25 4.28 6.34 -2.49
C ASN A 25 3.06 6.15 -1.58
N LEU A 26 3.15 5.43 -0.46
CA LEU A 26 2.05 5.35 0.50
C LEU A 26 2.06 6.59 1.42
N HIS A 27 1.07 7.45 1.25
CA HIS A 27 0.87 8.62 2.10
C HIS A 27 -0.56 8.62 2.68
N ILE A 28 -0.69 8.79 4.00
CA ILE A 28 -1.98 8.77 4.69
C ILE A 28 -2.16 10.09 5.43
N THR A 29 -3.28 10.76 5.20
CA THR A 29 -3.73 11.94 5.95
C THR A 29 -5.02 11.63 6.67
N SER A 30 -5.22 12.21 7.85
CA SER A 30 -6.45 12.06 8.66
C SER A 30 -6.55 13.19 9.68
N ASP A 31 -7.73 13.39 10.26
CA ASP A 31 -7.93 14.34 11.36
C ASP A 31 -7.21 13.88 12.64
N SER A 32 -7.11 12.57 12.87
CA SER A 32 -6.48 12.02 14.07
C SER A 32 -5.82 10.66 13.83
N LEU A 33 -4.69 10.42 14.51
CA LEU A 33 -3.96 9.15 14.54
C LEU A 33 -3.82 8.67 15.99
N ILE A 34 -4.26 7.45 16.25
CA ILE A 34 -4.09 6.77 17.54
C ILE A 34 -3.22 5.53 17.33
N ILE A 35 -2.14 5.40 18.09
CA ILE A 35 -1.24 4.25 18.05
C ILE A 35 -1.41 3.46 19.35
N ASP A 36 -1.94 2.23 19.24
CA ASP A 36 -2.05 1.28 20.33
C ASP A 36 -0.99 0.18 20.16
N ARG A 37 0.09 0.28 20.93
CA ARG A 37 1.19 -0.68 20.89
C ARG A 37 0.81 -2.04 21.46
N THR A 38 -0.13 -2.09 22.40
CA THR A 38 -0.58 -3.34 23.02
C THR A 38 -1.37 -4.19 22.02
N LYS A 39 -2.18 -3.52 21.18
CA LYS A 39 -2.96 -4.16 20.11
C LYS A 39 -2.23 -4.20 18.77
N GLN A 40 -1.00 -3.69 18.71
CA GLN A 40 -0.22 -3.54 17.47
C GLN A 40 -1.05 -2.89 16.37
N LYS A 41 -1.71 -1.76 16.68
CA LYS A 41 -2.71 -1.12 15.82
C LYS A 41 -2.44 0.38 15.68
N ALA A 42 -2.49 0.89 14.45
CA ALA A 42 -2.65 2.31 14.16
C ALA A 42 -4.08 2.57 13.67
N ALA A 43 -4.76 3.57 14.22
CA ALA A 43 -6.09 3.99 13.82
C ALA A 43 -6.07 5.43 13.30
N TYR A 44 -6.39 5.59 12.03
CA TYR A 44 -6.56 6.87 11.36
C TYR A 44 -8.06 7.18 11.32
N LEU A 45 -8.46 8.34 11.84
CA LEU A 45 -9.85 8.71 12.06
C LEU A 45 -10.11 10.11 11.50
N GLY A 46 -11.28 10.27 10.89
CA GLY A 46 -11.73 11.55 10.32
C GLY A 46 -11.01 11.90 9.02
N ASN A 47 -11.79 12.22 7.98
CA ASN A 47 -11.32 12.63 6.64
C ASN A 47 -10.07 11.87 6.17
N VAL A 48 -10.10 10.53 6.25
CA VAL A 48 -8.94 9.71 5.92
C VAL A 48 -8.76 9.67 4.41
N ILE A 49 -7.57 10.06 3.95
CA ILE A 49 -7.17 9.97 2.54
C ILE A 49 -5.87 9.20 2.46
N VAL A 50 -5.86 8.17 1.63
CA VAL A 50 -4.66 7.38 1.32
C VAL A 50 -4.29 7.62 -0.13
N TYR A 51 -3.06 8.06 -0.36
CA TYR A 51 -2.44 8.14 -1.67
C TYR A 51 -1.50 6.95 -1.81
N PHE A 52 -1.60 6.23 -2.93
CA PHE A 52 -0.69 5.15 -3.28
C PHE A 52 -0.55 5.09 -4.80
N ASP A 53 0.63 5.40 -5.31
CA ASP A 53 0.88 5.58 -6.75
C ASP A 53 -0.14 6.53 -7.39
N ASN A 54 -0.99 6.02 -8.28
CA ASN A 54 -2.04 6.76 -8.99
C ASN A 54 -3.43 6.51 -8.42
N VAL A 55 -3.50 5.98 -7.19
CA VAL A 55 -4.73 5.61 -6.48
C VAL A 55 -4.94 6.56 -5.32
N ILE A 56 -6.18 7.04 -5.17
CA ILE A 56 -6.63 7.81 -4.02
C ILE A 56 -7.78 7.04 -3.38
N LEU A 57 -7.61 6.63 -2.11
CA LEU A 57 -8.68 6.07 -1.29
C LEU A 57 -9.16 7.11 -0.30
N ARG A 58 -10.48 7.26 -0.15
CA ARG A 58 -11.13 8.14 0.83
C ARG A 58 -12.08 7.34 1.71
N THR A 59 -12.02 7.57 3.03
CA THR A 59 -12.87 6.90 4.02
C THR A 59 -12.95 7.74 5.30
N LYS A 60 -13.77 7.33 6.28
CA LYS A 60 -13.80 7.96 7.61
C LYS A 60 -12.82 7.33 8.58
N GLU A 61 -12.50 6.05 8.39
CA GLU A 61 -11.70 5.27 9.33
C GLU A 61 -10.80 4.28 8.59
N LEU A 62 -9.55 4.18 9.01
CA LEU A 62 -8.60 3.19 8.49
C LEU A 62 -7.75 2.65 9.63
N TYR A 63 -7.70 1.33 9.74
CA TYR A 63 -6.94 0.63 10.76
C TYR A 63 -5.84 -0.19 10.11
N ILE A 64 -4.61 -0.02 10.60
CA ILE A 64 -3.46 -0.83 10.21
C ILE A 64 -3.08 -1.69 11.42
N PHE A 65 -3.07 -3.00 11.21
CA PHE A 65 -2.62 -3.98 12.20
C PHE A 65 -1.24 -4.47 11.81
N TYR A 66 -0.36 -4.55 12.80
CA TYR A 66 1.02 -4.97 12.63
C TYR A 66 1.25 -6.33 13.27
N LYS A 67 2.31 -6.99 12.81
CA LYS A 67 2.88 -8.19 13.41
C LYS A 67 4.40 -8.08 13.42
N THR A 68 5.01 -8.69 14.43
CA THR A 68 6.47 -8.79 14.53
C THR A 68 6.97 -10.03 13.79
N ILE A 69 7.87 -9.83 12.83
CA ILE A 69 8.62 -10.89 12.13
C ILE A 69 10.09 -10.50 12.18
N ASP A 70 10.96 -11.41 12.65
CA ASP A 70 12.41 -11.18 12.76
C ASP A 70 12.75 -9.85 13.45
N GLU A 71 12.10 -9.58 14.59
CA GLU A 71 12.23 -8.34 15.39
C GLU A 71 11.78 -7.05 14.67
N LYS A 72 11.22 -7.16 13.46
CA LYS A 72 10.71 -6.03 12.67
C LYS A 72 9.19 -6.01 12.67
N GLN A 73 8.64 -4.81 12.81
CA GLN A 73 7.20 -4.60 12.63
C GLN A 73 6.86 -4.59 11.14
N THR A 74 5.92 -5.44 10.77
CA THR A 74 5.40 -5.56 9.41
C THR A 74 3.89 -5.38 9.43
N ILE A 75 3.30 -4.84 8.36
CA ILE A 75 1.84 -4.74 8.28
C ILE A 75 1.29 -6.14 8.06
N ASP A 76 0.42 -6.58 8.96
CA ASP A 76 -0.31 -7.84 8.83
C ASP A 76 -1.53 -7.67 7.91
N HIS A 77 -2.41 -6.75 8.30
CA HIS A 77 -3.61 -6.45 7.52
C HIS A 77 -4.10 -5.01 7.75
N ILE A 78 -4.90 -4.53 6.80
CA ILE A 78 -5.52 -3.21 6.82
C ILE A 78 -7.04 -3.40 6.80
N VAL A 79 -7.76 -2.61 7.61
CA VAL A 79 -9.22 -2.62 7.68
C VAL A 79 -9.74 -1.22 7.44
N VAL A 80 -10.72 -1.12 6.55
CA VAL A 80 -11.50 0.09 6.30
C VAL A 80 -12.94 -0.26 6.69
N PRO A 81 -13.36 0.01 7.93
CA PRO A 81 -14.64 -0.47 8.45
C PRO A 81 -15.84 0.39 8.01
N THR A 82 -15.57 1.53 7.37
CA THR A 82 -16.58 2.47 6.92
C THR A 82 -16.54 2.61 5.40
N LYS A 83 -17.60 3.19 4.83
CA LYS A 83 -17.73 3.40 3.39
C LYS A 83 -16.47 4.03 2.82
N LEU A 84 -16.01 3.48 1.71
CA LEU A 84 -14.83 3.93 1.02
C LEU A 84 -15.10 4.21 -0.46
N THR A 85 -14.31 5.14 -0.97
CA THR A 85 -14.19 5.44 -2.40
C THR A 85 -12.73 5.28 -2.79
N VAL A 86 -12.46 4.63 -3.90
CA VAL A 86 -11.14 4.49 -4.50
C VAL A 86 -11.20 5.00 -5.93
N GLU A 87 -10.30 5.92 -6.27
CA GLU A 87 -10.16 6.51 -7.60
C GLU A 87 -8.77 6.18 -8.14
N ARG A 88 -8.68 5.57 -9.33
CA ARG A 88 -7.41 5.38 -10.04
C ARG A 88 -7.37 6.28 -11.27
N LYS A 89 -6.43 7.24 -11.27
CA LYS A 89 -6.37 8.29 -12.30
C LYS A 89 -6.04 7.81 -13.71
N ILE A 90 -5.31 6.70 -13.86
CA ILE A 90 -4.81 6.28 -15.18
C ILE A 90 -5.94 5.73 -16.09
N ASN A 91 -6.93 5.02 -15.52
CA ASN A 91 -7.96 4.32 -16.28
C ASN A 91 -9.38 4.77 -15.89
N ASN A 92 -9.51 5.96 -15.31
CA ASN A 92 -10.77 6.49 -14.78
C ASN A 92 -11.58 5.45 -13.97
N GLU A 93 -10.89 4.65 -13.15
CA GLU A 93 -11.52 3.59 -12.37
C GLU A 93 -12.04 4.18 -11.07
N LEU A 94 -13.32 3.93 -10.79
CA LEU A 94 -14.00 4.29 -9.56
C LEU A 94 -14.46 3.02 -8.86
N LEU A 95 -14.14 2.89 -7.59
CA LEU A 95 -14.57 1.79 -6.74
C LEU A 95 -15.21 2.32 -5.47
N LEU A 96 -16.40 1.83 -5.17
CA LEU A 96 -17.17 2.13 -3.97
C LEU A 96 -17.42 0.83 -3.22
N ALA A 97 -17.37 0.87 -1.88
CA ALA A 97 -17.78 -0.24 -1.03
C ALA A 97 -18.13 0.28 0.38
N ASP A 98 -18.89 -0.49 1.16
CA ASP A 98 -19.20 -0.14 2.55
C ASP A 98 -18.05 -0.45 3.51
N SER A 99 -17.21 -1.43 3.17
CA SER A 99 -16.00 -1.75 3.92
C SER A 99 -14.97 -2.50 3.08
N ALA A 100 -13.73 -2.51 3.53
CA ALA A 100 -12.63 -3.25 2.93
C ALA A 100 -11.72 -3.91 3.97
N LYS A 101 -11.12 -5.04 3.59
CA LYS A 101 -10.03 -5.66 4.32
C LYS A 101 -8.93 -6.10 3.35
N TYR A 102 -7.70 -5.72 3.64
CA TYR A 102 -6.53 -6.14 2.88
C TYR A 102 -5.62 -7.00 3.76
N PHE A 103 -5.29 -8.20 3.31
CA PHE A 103 -4.34 -9.09 3.97
C PHE A 103 -3.01 -9.06 3.21
N CYS A 104 -1.93 -8.63 3.87
CA CYS A 104 -0.63 -8.45 3.23
C CYS A 104 -0.03 -9.78 2.75
N ASP A 105 -0.11 -10.83 3.58
CA ASP A 105 0.48 -12.15 3.28
C ASP A 105 -0.10 -12.76 2.01
N ASN A 106 -1.43 -12.71 1.90
CA ASN A 106 -2.16 -13.30 0.78
C ASN A 106 -2.34 -12.32 -0.39
N LYS A 107 -1.87 -11.07 -0.23
CA LYS A 107 -2.12 -9.94 -1.13
C LYS A 107 -3.59 -9.84 -1.54
N GLN A 108 -4.48 -10.08 -0.59
CA GLN A 108 -5.91 -10.25 -0.86
C GLN A 108 -6.66 -9.02 -0.37
N LEU A 109 -7.34 -8.33 -1.30
CA LEU A 109 -8.29 -7.28 -0.98
C LEU A 109 -9.71 -7.83 -1.06
N ILE A 110 -10.46 -7.67 0.03
CA ILE A 110 -11.86 -8.05 0.13
C ILE A 110 -12.67 -6.76 0.32
N LEU A 111 -13.64 -6.55 -0.55
CA LEU A 111 -14.60 -5.44 -0.50
C LEU A 111 -15.98 -6.02 -0.19
N LEU A 112 -16.71 -5.39 0.72
CA LEU A 112 -18.00 -5.87 1.21
C LEU A 112 -19.01 -4.73 1.26
N GLY A 113 -20.25 -5.06 0.90
CA GLY A 113 -21.42 -4.17 0.96
C GLY A 113 -21.43 -3.16 -0.18
N ASN A 114 -22.53 -3.14 -0.95
CA ASN A 114 -22.80 -2.18 -2.01
C ASN A 114 -21.59 -1.88 -2.91
N VAL A 115 -20.85 -2.93 -3.32
CA VAL A 115 -19.63 -2.78 -4.10
C VAL A 115 -19.99 -2.38 -5.52
N ILE A 116 -19.47 -1.23 -5.96
CA ILE A 116 -19.59 -0.75 -7.33
C ILE A 116 -18.18 -0.53 -7.84
N LEU A 117 -17.84 -1.20 -8.94
CA LEU A 117 -16.63 -0.94 -9.69
C LEU A 117 -17.03 -0.43 -11.07
N GLN A 118 -16.57 0.76 -11.41
CA GLN A 118 -16.70 1.33 -12.72
C GLN A 118 -15.32 1.48 -13.34
N ARG A 119 -15.18 1.04 -14.58
CA ARG A 119 -14.00 1.25 -15.41
C ARG A 119 -14.46 1.55 -16.83
N ASP A 120 -14.15 2.75 -17.31
CA ASP A 120 -14.70 3.28 -18.55
C ASP A 120 -16.24 3.18 -18.54
N ASP A 121 -16.83 2.54 -19.54
CA ASP A 121 -18.28 2.32 -19.65
C ASP A 121 -18.77 1.05 -18.93
N ASN A 122 -17.87 0.26 -18.35
CA ASN A 122 -18.22 -0.99 -17.70
C ASN A 122 -18.51 -0.78 -16.21
N VAL A 123 -19.64 -1.31 -15.75
CA VAL A 123 -20.05 -1.24 -14.34
C VAL A 123 -20.32 -2.64 -13.80
N LEU A 124 -19.57 -3.01 -12.76
CA LEU A 124 -19.79 -4.21 -11.96
C LEU A 124 -20.44 -3.80 -10.63
N LYS A 125 -21.55 -4.46 -10.27
CA LYS A 125 -22.21 -4.31 -8.97
C LYS A 125 -22.28 -5.66 -8.27
N THR A 126 -21.86 -5.71 -7.01
CA THR A 126 -21.88 -6.94 -6.20
C THR A 126 -21.92 -6.60 -4.71
N ASN A 127 -22.29 -7.56 -3.87
CA ASN A 127 -22.18 -7.42 -2.42
C ASN A 127 -20.79 -7.78 -1.89
N LYS A 128 -20.00 -8.51 -2.69
CA LYS A 128 -18.66 -8.96 -2.32
C LYS A 128 -17.78 -9.03 -3.55
N LEU A 129 -16.59 -8.45 -3.45
CA LEU A 129 -15.55 -8.51 -4.47
C LEU A 129 -14.23 -8.89 -3.80
N ILE A 130 -13.57 -9.93 -4.33
CA ILE A 130 -12.26 -10.38 -3.86
C ILE A 130 -11.26 -10.13 -5.00
N TYR A 131 -10.21 -9.39 -4.69
CA TYR A 131 -9.05 -9.18 -5.55
C TYR A 131 -7.82 -9.85 -4.96
N TYR A 132 -7.06 -10.51 -5.83
CA TYR A 132 -5.69 -10.91 -5.53
C TYR A 132 -4.78 -9.92 -6.24
N VAL A 133 -4.03 -9.14 -5.47
CA VAL A 133 -3.11 -8.13 -5.98
C VAL A 133 -1.82 -8.86 -6.39
N ASP A 134 -1.84 -9.44 -7.58
CA ASP A 134 -0.61 -9.94 -8.19
C ASP A 134 0.26 -8.76 -8.60
N ILE A 135 1.49 -8.77 -8.10
CA ILE A 135 2.55 -7.95 -8.67
C ILE A 135 2.81 -8.56 -10.03
N ILE A 136 2.39 -7.91 -11.11
CA ILE A 136 2.91 -8.20 -12.44
C ILE A 136 4.43 -8.11 -12.31
N LYS A 137 5.11 -9.26 -12.25
CA LYS A 137 6.56 -9.33 -12.41
C LYS A 137 6.79 -8.97 -13.88
N LYS A 138 7.10 -7.71 -14.13
CA LYS A 138 7.68 -7.28 -15.39
C LYS A 138 9.16 -7.64 -15.39
#